data_AF-A0A843EHM7-F1
#
_entry.id   AF-A0A843EHM7-F1
#
_cell.length_a   1.000
_cell.length_b   1.000
_cell.length_c   1.000
_cell.angle_alpha   90.00
_cell.angle_beta   90.00
_cell.angle_gamma   90.00
#
_symmetry.space_group_name_H-M   'P 1'
#
loop_
_entity.id
_entity.type
_entity.pdbx_description
1 polymer ?
#
loop_
_entity_poly.entity_id
_entity_poly.type
_entity_poly.pdbx_seq_one_letter_code
_entity_poly.pdbx_strand_id
1 'polypeptide(L)'
;STVTTASIKDVILLKRDKDDPRTVIDLTPGEALEYLVRNDFCNPHQMVRDERKMSLRTEFYRKFLKDCEIHMINTVPPAKESQDLIRKVLGAQ
;
A
#
# COMPACT_ATOMS: atom_id res chain seq x y z
N SER A 1 32.24 -2.90 -10.56
CA SER A 1 31.08 -2.00 -10.55
C SER A 1 30.01 -2.59 -9.66
N THR A 2 29.82 -2.06 -8.45
CA THR A 2 28.73 -2.50 -7.57
C THR A 2 27.45 -1.80 -8.03
N VAL A 3 26.52 -2.55 -8.60
CA VAL A 3 25.15 -2.07 -8.79
C VAL A 3 24.49 -2.17 -7.42
N THR A 4 24.28 -1.04 -6.75
CA THR A 4 23.41 -1.00 -5.57
C THR A 4 21.98 -1.17 -6.06
N THR A 5 21.44 -2.38 -5.98
CA THR A 5 20.04 -2.65 -6.30
C THR A 5 19.19 -2.07 -5.16
N ALA A 6 18.46 -0.98 -5.42
CA ALA A 6 17.47 -0.48 -4.48
C ALA A 6 16.19 -1.30 -4.63
N SER A 7 15.80 -2.01 -3.57
CA SER A 7 14.50 -2.69 -3.48
C SER A 7 13.56 -1.92 -2.56
N ILE A 8 12.26 -2.01 -2.82
CA ILE A 8 11.23 -1.51 -1.90
C ILE A 8 11.02 -2.59 -0.83
N LYS A 9 11.22 -2.24 0.43
CA LYS A 9 11.00 -3.13 1.58
C LYS A 9 9.58 -3.02 2.10
N ASP A 10 9.12 -1.79 2.33
CA ASP A 10 7.87 -1.51 3.02
C ASP A 10 6.89 -0.79 2.08
N VAL A 11 5.64 -1.23 2.05
CA VAL A 11 4.54 -0.62 1.29
C VAL A 11 3.50 -0.11 2.27
N ILE A 12 3.22 1.20 2.19
CA ILE A 12 2.21 1.85 3.03
C ILE A 12 1.00 2.19 2.17
N LEU A 13 -0.13 1.58 2.49
CA LEU A 13 -1.44 1.91 1.93
C LEU A 13 -2.15 2.90 2.85
N LEU A 14 -2.59 4.02 2.31
CA LEU A 14 -3.32 5.02 3.07
C LEU A 14 -4.82 4.86 2.83
N LYS A 15 -5.58 4.89 3.91
CA LYS A 15 -7.04 5.00 3.86
C LYS A 15 -7.52 6.15 4.75
N ARG A 16 -8.75 6.60 4.55
CA ARG A 16 -9.43 7.53 5.44
C ARG A 16 -10.82 7.01 5.72
N ASP A 17 -10.97 6.34 6.85
CA ASP A 17 -12.17 5.57 7.18
C ASP A 17 -12.58 5.83 8.63
N LYS A 18 -13.66 6.58 8.84
CA LYS A 18 -14.09 7.00 10.19
C LYS A 18 -14.74 5.87 10.98
N ASP A 19 -15.18 4.82 10.31
CA ASP A 19 -15.90 3.71 10.92
C ASP A 19 -14.93 2.59 11.36
N ASP A 20 -13.67 2.62 10.89
CA ASP A 20 -12.61 1.74 11.36
C ASP A 20 -11.74 2.43 12.43
N PRO A 21 -11.82 2.00 13.71
CA PRO A 21 -11.05 2.59 14.80
C PRO A 21 -9.56 2.23 14.75
N ARG A 22 -9.15 1.28 13.90
CA ARG A 22 -7.74 0.86 13.80
C ARG A 22 -6.94 1.92 13.04
N THR A 23 -5.82 2.32 13.63
CA THR A 23 -4.91 3.32 13.05
C THR A 23 -3.85 2.69 12.15
N VAL A 24 -3.39 1.48 12.49
CA VAL A 24 -2.42 0.69 11.72
C VAL A 24 -2.92 -0.74 11.61
N ILE A 25 -2.82 -1.32 10.41
CA ILE A 25 -3.22 -2.70 10.12
C ILE A 25 -2.12 -3.31 9.24
N ASP A 26 -1.52 -4.41 9.67
CA ASP A 26 -0.62 -5.18 8.80
C ASP A 26 -1.44 -6.03 7.84
N LEU A 27 -1.01 -6.08 6.58
CA LEU A 27 -1.73 -6.79 5.52
C LEU A 27 -0.87 -7.90 4.94
N THR A 28 -1.52 -9.01 4.62
CA THR A 28 -0.96 -10.00 3.71
C THR A 28 -0.91 -9.44 2.28
N PRO A 29 -0.05 -10.00 1.40
CA PRO A 29 -0.04 -9.63 -0.02
C PRO A 29 -1.41 -9.79 -0.71
N GLY A 30 -2.21 -10.77 -0.26
CA GLY A 30 -3.56 -11.01 -0.76
C GLY A 30 -4.54 -9.89 -0.40
N GLU A 31 -4.60 -9.52 0.88
CA GLU A 31 -5.48 -8.44 1.38
C GLU A 31 -5.10 -7.09 0.77
N ALA A 32 -3.81 -6.81 0.65
CA ALA A 32 -3.31 -5.59 0.01
C ALA A 32 -3.69 -5.52 -1.48
N LEU A 33 -3.56 -6.64 -2.21
CA LEU A 33 -3.97 -6.72 -3.60
C LEU A 33 -5.48 -6.55 -3.75
N GLU A 34 -6.28 -7.17 -2.88
CA GLU A 34 -7.74 -7.01 -2.88
C GLU A 34 -8.12 -5.54 -2.66
N TYR A 35 -7.50 -4.89 -1.66
CA TYR A 35 -7.70 -3.47 -1.40
C TYR A 35 -7.37 -2.62 -2.63
N LEU A 36 -6.22 -2.86 -3.27
CA LEU A 36 -5.82 -2.12 -4.47
C LEU A 36 -6.84 -2.31 -5.60
N VAL A 37 -7.26 -3.53 -5.90
CA VAL A 37 -8.25 -3.78 -6.97
C VAL A 37 -9.59 -3.12 -6.66
N ARG A 38 -10.08 -3.23 -5.42
CA ARG A 38 -11.35 -2.63 -4.99
C ARG A 38 -11.34 -1.11 -5.02
N ASN A 39 -10.18 -0.49 -4.83
CA ASN A 39 -10.00 0.96 -4.83
C ASN A 39 -9.38 1.48 -6.14
N ASP A 40 -9.53 0.75 -7.25
CA ASP A 40 -9.05 1.22 -8.55
C ASP A 40 -7.55 1.58 -8.51
N PHE A 41 -6.75 0.73 -7.86
CA PHE A 41 -5.32 0.88 -7.56
C PHE A 41 -4.95 2.24 -6.97
N CYS A 42 -5.89 2.85 -6.23
CA CYS A 42 -5.79 4.20 -5.69
C CYS A 42 -5.55 5.29 -6.74
N ASN A 43 -5.82 5.01 -8.03
CA ASN A 43 -5.66 5.96 -9.13
C ASN A 43 -6.84 5.90 -10.11
N PRO A 44 -8.07 6.24 -9.67
CA PRO A 44 -9.28 6.08 -10.48
C PRO A 44 -9.30 6.93 -11.76
N HIS A 45 -8.55 8.03 -11.81
CA HIS A 45 -8.63 9.01 -12.89
C HIS A 45 -7.74 8.71 -14.10
N GLN A 46 -6.67 7.93 -13.94
CA GLN A 46 -5.66 7.72 -15.00
C GLN A 46 -5.55 6.27 -15.47
N MET A 47 -6.48 5.41 -15.05
CA MET A 47 -6.43 4.01 -15.41
C MET A 47 -7.15 3.69 -16.72
N VAL A 48 -6.38 3.18 -17.67
CA VAL A 48 -6.94 2.41 -18.80
C VAL A 48 -7.53 1.11 -18.26
N ARG A 49 -8.85 0.93 -18.42
CA ARG A 49 -9.65 -0.19 -17.87
C ARG A 49 -9.75 -1.42 -18.78
N ASP A 50 -8.94 -1.48 -19.82
CA ASP A 50 -8.84 -2.64 -20.71
C ASP A 50 -8.52 -3.93 -19.92
N GLU A 51 -9.20 -5.04 -20.22
CA GLU A 51 -9.09 -6.30 -19.46
C GLU A 51 -7.65 -6.80 -19.39
N ARG A 52 -6.91 -6.69 -20.50
CA ARG A 52 -5.50 -7.06 -20.56
C ARG A 52 -4.65 -6.16 -19.67
N LYS A 53 -4.89 -4.84 -19.67
CA LYS A 53 -4.19 -3.89 -18.79
C LYS A 53 -4.47 -4.13 -17.31
N MET A 54 -5.72 -4.46 -16.97
CA MET A 54 -6.11 -4.80 -15.61
C MET A 54 -5.45 -6.10 -15.14
N SER A 55 -5.40 -7.12 -16.00
CA SER A 55 -4.73 -8.40 -15.70
C SER A 55 -3.23 -8.22 -15.47
N LEU A 56 -2.55 -7.47 -16.34
CA LEU A 56 -1.11 -7.16 -16.20
C LEU A 56 -0.81 -6.40 -14.91
N ARG A 57 -1.63 -5.40 -14.56
CA ARG A 57 -1.45 -4.62 -13.33
C ARG A 57 -1.66 -5.48 -12.09
N THR A 58 -2.71 -6.31 -12.09
CA THR A 58 -3.02 -7.21 -10.98
C THR A 58 -1.88 -8.19 -10.74
N GLU A 59 -1.35 -8.78 -11.81
CA GLU A 59 -0.24 -9.73 -11.69
C GLU A 59 1.08 -9.07 -11.28
N PHE A 60 1.32 -7.83 -11.73
CA PHE A 60 2.45 -7.04 -11.24
C PHE A 60 2.37 -6.83 -9.72
N TYR A 61 1.27 -6.30 -9.20
CA TYR A 61 1.12 -6.07 -7.76
C TYR A 61 1.15 -7.38 -6.96
N ARG A 62 0.59 -8.48 -7.49
CA ARG A 62 0.68 -9.79 -6.86
C ARG A 62 2.12 -10.23 -6.62
N LYS A 63 3.01 -10.02 -7.60
CA LYS A 63 4.43 -10.39 -7.48
C LYS A 63 5.16 -9.40 -6.57
N PHE A 64 4.98 -8.11 -6.83
CA PHE A 64 5.61 -7.03 -6.08
C PHE A 64 5.33 -7.12 -4.57
N LEU A 65 4.07 -7.29 -4.18
CA LEU A 65 3.67 -7.31 -2.77
C LEU A 65 4.17 -8.56 -2.01
N LYS A 66 4.52 -9.65 -2.70
CA LYS A 66 5.08 -10.85 -2.02
C LYS A 66 6.45 -10.60 -1.40
N ASP A 67 7.17 -9.61 -1.91
CA ASP A 67 8.53 -9.30 -1.50
C ASP A 67 8.57 -8.07 -0.55
N CYS A 68 7.42 -7.59 -0.06
CA CYS A 68 7.31 -6.41 0.79
C CYS A 68 6.59 -6.68 2.11
N GLU A 69 6.95 -5.93 3.15
CA GLU A 69 6.14 -5.74 4.36
C GLU A 69 5.06 -4.69 4.06
N ILE A 70 3.79 -4.98 4.38
CA ILE A 70 2.66 -4.16 3.93
C ILE A 70 1.86 -3.69 5.12
N HIS A 71 1.68 -2.38 5.20
CA HIS A 71 0.96 -1.72 6.26
C HIS A 71 -0.12 -0.83 5.68
N MET A 72 -1.28 -0.84 6.31
CA MET A 72 -2.36 0.11 6.03
C MET A 72 -2.53 1.07 7.19
N ILE A 73 -2.52 2.36 6.88
CA ILE A 73 -2.64 3.43 7.86
C ILE A 73 -3.92 4.21 7.62
N ASN A 74 -4.72 4.31 8.67
CA ASN A 74 -5.92 5.13 8.66
C ASN A 74 -5.57 6.57 9.02
N THR A 75 -5.82 7.48 8.09
CA THR A 75 -5.45 8.90 8.14
C THR A 75 -6.54 9.78 8.73
N VAL A 76 -7.54 9.20 9.40
CA VAL A 76 -8.53 9.97 10.20
C VAL A 76 -7.87 10.88 11.24
N PRO A 77 -6.83 10.45 11.98
CA PRO A 77 -6.09 11.31 12.90
C PRO A 77 -5.41 12.50 12.17
N PRO A 78 -5.00 13.54 12.91
CA PRO A 78 -4.20 14.63 12.38
C PRO A 78 -2.96 14.14 11.61
N ALA A 79 -2.52 14.91 10.61
CA ALA A 79 -1.39 14.55 9.75
C ALA A 79 -0.10 14.27 10.54
N LYS A 80 0.14 15.03 11.62
CA LYS A 80 1.29 14.81 12.50
C LYS A 80 1.24 13.42 13.15
N GLU A 81 0.09 13.04 13.70
CA GLU A 81 -0.09 11.73 14.32
C GLU A 81 0.05 10.59 13.30
N SER A 82 -0.52 10.77 12.10
CA SER A 82 -0.34 9.83 10.99
C SER A 82 1.13 9.67 10.60
N GLN A 83 1.90 10.77 10.57
CA GLN A 83 3.33 10.74 10.29
C GLN A 83 4.14 10.03 11.38
N ASP A 84 3.79 10.25 12.65
CA ASP A 84 4.45 9.61 13.79
C ASP A 84 4.16 8.09 13.79
N LEU A 85 2.95 7.68 13.38
CA LEU A 85 2.61 6.27 13.16
C LEU A 85 3.45 5.65 12.03
N ILE A 86 3.60 6.34 10.89
CA ILE A 86 4.44 5.88 9.77
C ILE A 86 5.87 5.62 10.25
N ARG A 87 6.48 6.57 10.97
CA ARG A 87 7.85 6.42 11.50
C ARG A 87 7.97 5.22 12.43
N LYS A 88 6.98 5.06 13.33
CA LYS A 88 6.95 3.94 14.28
C LYS A 88 6.88 2.59 13.56
N VAL A 89 6.05 2.47 12.53
CA VAL A 89 5.91 1.23 11.74
C VAL A 89 7.18 0.91 10.99
N LEU A 90 7.85 1.92 10.41
CA LEU A 90 9.11 1.74 9.69
C LEU A 90 10.33 1.53 10.61
N GLY A 91 10.16 1.59 11.94
CA GLY A 91 11.27 1.58 12.88
C GLY A 91 12.23 2.75 12.71
N ALA A 92 11.80 3.83 12.05
CA ALA A 92 12.58 5.03 11.82
C ALA A 92 12.53 5.91 13.09
N GLN A 93 13.68 6.08 13.75
CA GLN A 93 13.85 6.98 14.89
C GLN A 93 13.85 8.45 14.47
#